data_AF-A0A1H0FF66-F1
#
_entry.id   AF-A0A1H0FF66-F1
#
_cell.length_a   1.000
_cell.length_b   1.000
_cell.length_c   1.000
_cell.angle_alpha   90.00
_cell.angle_beta   90.00
_cell.angle_gamma   90.00
#
_symmetry.space_group_name_H-M   'P 1'
#
loop_
_entity.id
_entity.type
_entity.pdbx_description
1 polymer ?
#
loop_
_entity_poly.entity_id
_entity_poly.type
_entity_poly.pdbx_seq_one_letter_code
_entity_poly.pdbx_strand_id
1 'polypeptide(L)'
;MRFVDPTGMKGESTHTDMFGNVLAIYNDGDLGVYRHKNAWNKEDVDKKYYSISGPSAGGQKMGETWTPFGFADFDYFQKNGVGRYGSVKVADRAKIDFNSSWAQNRVKEVLEDSPSAYQYSKLAGGGQTWDIKAHAPLKNSSYGSLLWGKFASAKDAGNIAAGIVAESSNFPTIGIDYGFGVYNQAGNNEKAAVFMGIRDIFTTIMTPQAGLFQFLRTAFTGEDKLTRDGINAGKKIFR
;
A
#
# COMPACT_ATOMS: atom_id res chain seq x y z
N MET A 1 19.27 0.81 16.50
CA MET A 1 19.14 -0.60 16.11
C MET A 1 18.23 -0.68 14.90
N ARG A 2 18.72 -1.14 13.74
CA ARG A 2 17.89 -1.42 12.57
C ARG A 2 17.24 -2.78 12.80
N PHE A 3 15.91 -2.83 12.88
CA PHE A 3 15.18 -4.09 12.83
C PHE A 3 15.27 -4.63 11.41
N VAL A 4 16.32 -5.40 11.13
CA VAL A 4 16.37 -6.29 9.98
C VAL A 4 15.55 -7.51 10.39
N ASP A 5 14.49 -7.79 9.64
CA ASP A 5 13.70 -9.01 9.76
C ASP A 5 14.64 -10.23 9.67
N PRO A 6 14.85 -10.99 10.76
CA PRO A 6 15.79 -12.11 10.79
C PRO A 6 15.35 -13.30 9.94
N THR A 7 14.09 -13.33 9.51
CA THR A 7 13.50 -14.48 8.81
C THR A 7 13.45 -14.29 7.30
N GLY A 8 13.56 -13.07 6.79
CA GLY A 8 13.55 -12.78 5.36
C GLY A 8 12.30 -13.25 4.63
N MET A 9 11.18 -13.45 5.36
CA MET A 9 9.92 -13.89 4.80
C MET A 9 9.36 -12.77 3.90
N LYS A 10 9.15 -13.06 2.62
CA LYS A 10 8.64 -12.13 1.60
C LYS A 10 7.25 -12.58 1.18
N GLY A 11 6.22 -12.29 1.98
CA GLY A 11 4.84 -12.64 1.68
C GLY A 11 4.02 -12.85 2.96
N GLU A 12 2.71 -12.70 2.88
CA GLU A 12 1.83 -12.60 4.06
C GLU A 12 0.40 -13.03 3.74
N SER A 13 -0.13 -13.95 4.54
CA SER A 13 -1.44 -14.52 4.28
C SER A 13 -2.55 -13.62 4.81
N THR A 14 -3.57 -13.38 3.98
CA THR A 14 -4.78 -12.62 4.33
C THR A 14 -5.96 -13.56 4.50
N HIS A 15 -6.58 -13.57 5.68
CA HIS A 15 -7.67 -14.47 6.01
C HIS A 15 -8.99 -13.71 6.10
N THR A 16 -10.02 -14.24 5.45
CA THR A 16 -11.36 -13.64 5.47
C THR A 16 -12.42 -14.59 5.99
N ASP A 17 -13.55 -14.05 6.46
CA ASP A 17 -14.79 -14.81 6.58
C ASP A 17 -15.38 -15.15 5.21
N MET A 18 -16.52 -15.85 5.21
CA MET A 18 -17.21 -16.26 3.98
C MET A 18 -17.74 -15.08 3.15
N PHE A 19 -17.91 -13.91 3.75
CA PHE A 19 -18.38 -12.69 3.12
C PHE A 19 -17.24 -11.77 2.67
N GLY A 20 -15.98 -12.20 2.82
CA GLY A 20 -14.80 -11.45 2.45
C GLY A 20 -14.36 -10.39 3.46
N ASN A 21 -14.95 -10.33 4.65
CA ASN A 21 -14.43 -9.44 5.70
C ASN A 21 -13.09 -9.99 6.19
N VAL A 22 -12.05 -9.15 6.23
CA VAL A 22 -10.71 -9.58 6.62
C VAL A 22 -10.68 -9.76 8.15
N LEU A 23 -10.28 -10.95 8.58
CA LEU A 23 -10.24 -11.34 10.00
C LEU A 23 -8.80 -11.31 10.56
N ALA A 24 -7.82 -11.67 9.74
CA ALA A 24 -6.43 -11.75 10.16
C ALA A 24 -5.46 -11.56 8.97
N ILE A 25 -4.28 -11.04 9.28
CA ILE A 25 -3.13 -10.97 8.37
C ILE A 25 -1.90 -11.46 9.14
N TYR A 26 -1.08 -12.32 8.52
CA TYR A 26 0.12 -12.89 9.13
C TYR A 26 1.36 -12.68 8.27
N ASN A 27 2.48 -12.36 8.90
CA ASN A 27 3.79 -12.31 8.26
C ASN A 27 4.44 -13.69 8.20
N ASP A 28 4.20 -14.44 7.11
CA ASP A 28 4.49 -15.88 7.02
C ASP A 28 5.11 -16.37 5.70
N GLY A 29 5.42 -15.47 4.79
CA GLY A 29 5.99 -15.74 3.47
C GLY A 29 4.99 -16.01 2.33
N ASP A 30 3.68 -15.91 2.54
CA ASP A 30 2.67 -16.30 1.54
C ASP A 30 1.63 -15.20 1.23
N LEU A 31 1.68 -14.55 0.06
CA LEU A 31 0.70 -13.52 -0.36
C LEU A 31 -0.74 -14.04 -0.59
N GLY A 32 -1.05 -15.28 -0.23
CA GLY A 32 -2.35 -15.91 -0.41
C GLY A 32 -3.49 -15.20 0.33
N VAL A 33 -4.65 -15.16 -0.32
CA VAL A 33 -5.93 -14.76 0.30
C VAL A 33 -6.77 -16.02 0.55
N TYR A 34 -7.14 -16.26 1.80
CA TYR A 34 -7.82 -17.48 2.24
C TYR A 34 -9.20 -17.19 2.82
N ARG A 35 -10.24 -17.77 2.20
CA ARG A 35 -11.62 -17.64 2.65
C ARG A 35 -12.04 -18.78 3.56
N HIS A 36 -12.57 -18.44 4.73
CA HIS A 36 -13.01 -19.38 5.75
C HIS A 36 -14.53 -19.47 5.82
N LYS A 37 -15.07 -20.68 5.69
CA LYS A 37 -16.52 -20.92 5.79
C LYS A 37 -17.05 -20.78 7.23
N ASN A 38 -16.22 -21.14 8.21
CA ASN A 38 -16.60 -21.25 9.63
C ASN A 38 -15.63 -20.48 10.54
N ALA A 39 -15.23 -19.27 10.15
CA ALA A 39 -14.47 -18.35 11.02
C ALA A 39 -15.15 -16.99 10.98
N TRP A 40 -15.34 -16.38 12.15
CA TRP A 40 -16.09 -15.12 12.31
C TRP A 40 -15.25 -14.01 12.93
N ASN A 41 -14.11 -14.37 13.50
CA ASN A 41 -13.19 -13.47 14.18
C ASN A 41 -11.76 -13.98 14.01
N LYS A 42 -10.80 -13.20 14.51
CA LYS A 42 -9.38 -13.53 14.45
C LYS A 42 -9.06 -14.80 15.25
N GLU A 43 -9.70 -15.01 16.38
CA GLU A 43 -9.45 -16.14 17.28
C GLU A 43 -9.78 -17.49 16.63
N ASP A 44 -10.83 -17.54 15.80
CA ASP A 44 -11.19 -18.72 15.01
C ASP A 44 -10.11 -19.08 13.97
N VAL A 45 -9.49 -18.05 13.36
CA VAL A 45 -8.38 -18.23 12.42
C VAL A 45 -7.11 -18.64 13.18
N ASP A 46 -6.76 -17.95 14.26
CA ASP A 46 -5.58 -18.22 15.10
C ASP A 46 -5.56 -19.66 15.60
N LYS A 47 -6.70 -20.15 16.11
CA LYS A 47 -6.81 -21.55 16.58
C LYS A 47 -6.37 -22.54 15.52
N LYS A 48 -6.76 -22.34 14.26
CA LYS A 48 -6.39 -23.23 13.15
C LYS A 48 -4.99 -22.97 12.64
N TYR A 49 -4.62 -21.70 12.48
CA TYR A 49 -3.31 -21.28 11.99
C TYR A 49 -2.18 -21.86 12.86
N TYR A 50 -2.33 -21.83 14.19
CA TYR A 50 -1.33 -22.37 15.11
C TYR A 50 -1.49 -23.88 15.42
N SER A 51 -2.58 -24.53 15.00
CA SER A 51 -2.80 -25.97 15.26
C SER A 51 -2.67 -26.87 14.03
N ILE A 52 -2.81 -26.35 12.80
CA ILE A 52 -2.83 -27.13 11.56
C ILE A 52 -1.93 -26.47 10.50
N SER A 53 -0.84 -27.17 10.17
CA SER A 53 0.03 -27.17 8.98
C SER A 53 -0.15 -26.09 7.89
N GLY A 54 0.22 -24.84 8.19
CA GLY A 54 0.69 -23.88 7.19
C GLY A 54 -0.22 -22.67 6.91
N PRO A 55 0.21 -21.78 6.00
CA PRO A 55 -0.35 -20.43 5.81
C PRO A 55 -1.86 -20.35 5.58
N SER A 56 -2.49 -21.38 5.04
CA SER A 56 -3.94 -21.35 4.73
C SER A 56 -4.86 -21.39 5.95
N ALA A 57 -4.39 -21.92 7.09
CA ALA A 57 -5.22 -22.22 8.27
C ALA A 57 -6.53 -23.00 7.96
N GLY A 58 -6.53 -23.83 6.91
CA GLY A 58 -7.72 -24.57 6.45
C GLY A 58 -8.74 -23.74 5.66
N GLY A 59 -8.36 -22.55 5.19
CA GLY A 59 -9.16 -21.72 4.29
C GLY A 59 -9.01 -22.10 2.82
N GLN A 60 -10.00 -21.76 2.01
CA GLN A 60 -9.94 -21.91 0.55
C GLN A 60 -9.09 -20.78 -0.04
N LYS A 61 -8.03 -21.09 -0.80
CA LYS A 61 -7.26 -20.07 -1.53
C LYS A 61 -8.14 -19.41 -2.59
N MET A 62 -8.30 -18.09 -2.51
CA MET A 62 -9.10 -17.27 -3.42
C MET A 62 -8.24 -16.52 -4.45
N GLY A 63 -6.94 -16.36 -4.16
CA GLY A 63 -5.99 -15.64 -4.99
C GLY A 63 -4.83 -15.14 -4.16
N GLU A 64 -4.20 -14.06 -4.60
CA GLU A 64 -3.03 -13.45 -3.94
C GLU A 64 -3.17 -11.93 -3.91
N THR A 65 -2.51 -11.26 -2.96
CA THR A 65 -2.42 -9.80 -2.93
C THR A 65 -1.27 -9.26 -3.78
N TRP A 66 -1.36 -7.98 -4.16
CA TRP A 66 -0.23 -7.27 -4.80
C TRP A 66 0.88 -6.94 -3.82
N THR A 67 0.51 -6.60 -2.59
CA THR A 67 1.45 -6.22 -1.55
C THR A 67 1.24 -7.10 -0.30
N PRO A 68 2.31 -7.33 0.45
CA PRO A 68 2.30 -7.87 1.80
C PRO A 68 1.12 -7.54 2.70
N PHE A 69 0.91 -6.25 2.94
CA PHE A 69 0.03 -5.77 4.00
C PHE A 69 -1.03 -4.82 3.46
N GLY A 70 -1.49 -5.05 2.22
CA GLY A 70 -2.44 -4.18 1.53
C GLY A 70 -3.76 -3.97 2.26
N PHE A 71 -4.12 -4.87 3.17
CA PHE A 71 -5.33 -4.82 4.00
C PHE A 71 -5.06 -4.50 5.48
N ALA A 72 -3.81 -4.19 5.84
CA ALA A 72 -3.43 -3.81 7.20
C ALA A 72 -3.80 -2.35 7.51
N ASP A 73 -3.85 -2.03 8.79
CA ASP A 73 -3.91 -0.65 9.28
C ASP A 73 -2.54 0.01 9.09
N PHE A 74 -2.41 0.84 8.05
CA PHE A 74 -1.13 1.47 7.67
C PHE A 74 -0.55 2.33 8.80
N ASP A 75 -1.39 3.12 9.48
CA ASP A 75 -0.95 4.04 10.54
C ASP A 75 -0.48 3.26 11.76
N TYR A 76 -1.20 2.17 12.10
CA TYR A 76 -0.78 1.28 13.17
C TYR A 76 0.50 0.53 12.82
N PHE A 77 0.61 0.02 11.58
CA PHE A 77 1.77 -0.74 11.12
C PHE A 77 3.04 0.12 11.12
N GLN A 78 2.94 1.38 10.71
CA GLN A 78 4.09 2.29 10.73
C GLN A 78 4.65 2.49 12.15
N LYS A 79 3.79 2.46 13.17
CA LYS A 79 4.17 2.67 14.58
C LYS A 79 4.60 1.40 15.30
N ASN A 80 3.93 0.28 15.01
CA ASN A 80 4.04 -0.95 15.79
C ASN A 80 4.67 -2.10 15.01
N GLY A 81 4.73 -2.01 13.68
CA GLY A 81 5.20 -3.07 12.81
C GLY A 81 4.37 -4.35 12.93
N VAL A 82 5.08 -5.47 12.88
CA VAL A 82 4.50 -6.81 13.02
C VAL A 82 4.40 -7.15 14.51
N GLY A 83 3.23 -7.62 14.93
CA GLY A 83 2.94 -8.02 16.30
C GLY A 83 3.46 -9.42 16.64
N ARG A 84 3.07 -9.90 17.82
CA ARG A 84 3.46 -11.23 18.31
C ARG A 84 3.01 -12.31 17.32
N TYR A 85 3.88 -13.31 17.11
CA TYR A 85 3.63 -14.45 16.23
C TYR A 85 3.33 -14.09 14.76
N GLY A 86 3.89 -12.97 14.27
CA GLY A 86 3.70 -12.55 12.89
C GLY A 86 2.36 -11.84 12.63
N SER A 87 1.51 -11.66 13.63
CA SER A 87 0.21 -11.02 13.43
C SER A 87 0.33 -9.54 13.05
N VAL A 88 -0.49 -9.10 12.09
CA VAL A 88 -0.59 -7.69 11.69
C VAL A 88 -2.00 -7.18 11.90
N LYS A 89 -2.11 -5.94 12.39
CA LYS A 89 -3.40 -5.31 12.63
C LYS A 89 -4.11 -5.07 11.31
N VAL A 90 -5.29 -5.68 11.17
CA VAL A 90 -6.19 -5.48 10.04
C VAL A 90 -6.76 -4.06 10.07
N ALA A 91 -6.89 -3.41 8.91
CA ALA A 91 -7.53 -2.11 8.82
C ALA A 91 -9.00 -2.18 9.19
N ASP A 92 -9.52 -1.09 9.76
CA ASP A 92 -10.95 -1.01 10.08
C ASP A 92 -11.80 -1.30 8.82
N ARG A 93 -12.80 -2.16 8.99
CA ARG A 93 -13.74 -2.59 7.96
C ARG A 93 -13.08 -3.19 6.69
N ALA A 94 -11.84 -3.65 6.75
CA ALA A 94 -11.19 -4.29 5.60
C ALA A 94 -12.04 -5.44 5.05
N LYS A 95 -12.28 -5.39 3.74
CA LYS A 95 -13.19 -6.33 3.07
C LYS A 95 -12.75 -6.55 1.63
N ILE A 96 -12.72 -7.79 1.18
CA ILE A 96 -12.42 -8.16 -0.20
C ILE A 96 -13.71 -8.61 -0.87
N ASP A 97 -14.04 -7.97 -1.99
CA ASP A 97 -15.02 -8.48 -2.94
C ASP A 97 -14.31 -9.32 -4.01
N PHE A 98 -14.44 -10.63 -3.89
CA PHE A 98 -13.70 -11.60 -4.71
C PHE A 98 -14.05 -11.53 -6.20
N ASN A 99 -15.19 -10.94 -6.57
CA ASN A 99 -15.66 -10.88 -7.95
C ASN A 99 -15.60 -9.47 -8.54
N SER A 100 -15.22 -8.47 -7.75
CA SER A 100 -15.16 -7.08 -8.19
C SER A 100 -13.86 -6.80 -8.94
N SER A 101 -13.95 -6.05 -10.03
CA SER A 101 -12.81 -5.48 -10.77
C SER A 101 -12.67 -3.97 -10.55
N TRP A 102 -13.28 -3.44 -9.49
CA TRP A 102 -13.37 -1.99 -9.24
C TRP A 102 -11.98 -1.32 -9.20
N ALA A 103 -11.02 -1.90 -8.48
CA ALA A 103 -9.66 -1.37 -8.40
C ALA A 103 -8.99 -1.33 -9.77
N GLN A 104 -9.11 -2.40 -10.57
CA GLN A 104 -8.58 -2.42 -11.93
C GLN A 104 -9.19 -1.33 -12.80
N ASN A 105 -10.50 -1.18 -12.78
CA ASN A 105 -11.19 -0.17 -13.59
C ASN A 105 -10.72 1.23 -13.18
N ARG A 106 -10.62 1.48 -11.87
CA ARG A 106 -10.19 2.79 -11.39
C ARG A 106 -8.74 3.12 -11.72
N VAL A 107 -7.84 2.14 -11.63
CA VAL A 107 -6.44 2.30 -12.03
C VAL A 107 -6.35 2.51 -13.55
N LYS A 108 -7.11 1.75 -14.36
CA LYS A 108 -7.13 1.94 -15.83
C LYS A 108 -7.61 3.34 -16.23
N GLU A 109 -8.67 3.86 -15.61
CA GLU A 109 -9.15 5.23 -15.87
C GLU A 109 -8.04 6.28 -15.67
N VAL A 110 -7.20 6.11 -14.64
CA VAL A 110 -6.05 7.01 -14.42
C VAL A 110 -5.02 6.86 -15.55
N LEU A 111 -4.74 5.63 -15.97
CA LEU A 111 -3.67 5.34 -16.94
C LEU A 111 -4.06 5.68 -18.38
N GLU A 112 -5.33 5.56 -18.74
CA GLU A 112 -5.86 5.91 -20.06
C GLU A 112 -5.64 7.40 -20.39
N ASP A 113 -5.72 8.27 -19.37
CA ASP A 113 -5.43 9.70 -19.51
C ASP A 113 -3.94 10.01 -19.71
N SER A 114 -3.06 8.99 -19.64
CA SER A 114 -1.60 9.10 -19.79
C SER A 114 -1.00 10.30 -19.04
N PRO A 115 -1.27 10.45 -17.72
CA PRO A 115 -0.93 11.66 -17.01
C PRO A 115 0.57 11.81 -16.80
N SER A 116 1.04 13.05 -16.87
CA SER A 116 2.33 13.38 -16.26
C SER A 116 2.28 13.18 -14.74
N ALA A 117 3.43 12.91 -14.12
CA ALA A 117 3.54 12.78 -12.66
C ALA A 117 3.01 14.02 -11.91
N TYR A 118 3.17 15.21 -12.49
CA TYR A 118 2.64 16.47 -11.95
C TYR A 118 1.11 16.56 -12.01
N GLN A 119 0.50 16.14 -13.13
CA GLN A 119 -0.96 16.07 -13.23
C GLN A 119 -1.51 15.06 -12.23
N TYR A 120 -0.86 13.91 -12.11
CA TYR A 120 -1.24 12.87 -11.17
C TYR A 120 -1.19 13.37 -9.72
N SER A 121 -0.12 14.05 -9.30
CA SER A 121 -0.01 14.57 -7.93
C SER A 121 -1.12 15.56 -7.56
N LYS A 122 -1.68 16.29 -8.55
CA LYS A 122 -2.80 17.20 -8.32
C LYS A 122 -4.14 16.49 -8.22
N LEU A 123 -4.38 15.52 -9.09
CA LEU A 123 -5.68 14.87 -9.23
C LEU A 123 -5.84 13.65 -8.33
N ALA A 124 -4.75 13.09 -7.79
CA ALA A 124 -4.76 12.00 -6.82
C ALA A 124 -4.79 12.46 -5.36
N GLY A 125 -4.72 13.78 -5.11
CA GLY A 125 -4.81 14.38 -3.78
C GLY A 125 -6.22 14.27 -3.16
N GLY A 126 -6.32 14.48 -1.84
CA GLY A 126 -7.53 14.21 -1.05
C GLY A 126 -8.86 14.62 -1.71
N GLY A 127 -9.71 13.63 -2.02
CA GLY A 127 -11.06 13.81 -2.56
C GLY A 127 -11.13 14.22 -4.04
N GLN A 128 -10.00 14.37 -4.72
CA GLN A 128 -9.94 14.68 -6.14
C GLN A 128 -10.26 13.46 -7.01
N THR A 129 -10.48 13.67 -8.30
CA THR A 129 -10.95 12.62 -9.23
C THR A 129 -10.11 11.35 -9.12
N TRP A 130 -8.78 11.42 -9.19
CA TRP A 130 -7.93 10.23 -9.14
C TRP A 130 -7.56 9.78 -7.72
N ASP A 131 -8.19 10.34 -6.68
CA ASP A 131 -8.05 9.83 -5.31
C ASP A 131 -8.85 8.51 -5.18
N ILE A 132 -8.23 7.42 -5.63
CA ILE A 132 -8.82 6.07 -5.69
C ILE A 132 -9.40 5.67 -4.33
N LYS A 133 -8.66 5.91 -3.24
CA LYS A 133 -9.09 5.55 -1.88
C LYS A 133 -10.33 6.31 -1.40
N ALA A 134 -10.53 7.56 -1.82
CA ALA A 134 -11.70 8.35 -1.43
C ALA A 134 -12.97 7.92 -2.17
N HIS A 135 -12.82 7.36 -3.37
CA HIS A 135 -13.91 6.89 -4.23
C HIS A 135 -14.22 5.39 -4.03
N ALA A 136 -13.61 4.76 -3.02
CA ALA A 136 -13.80 3.36 -2.74
C ALA A 136 -15.26 3.05 -2.35
N PRO A 137 -15.80 1.88 -2.77
CA PRO A 137 -17.12 1.43 -2.36
C PRO A 137 -17.30 1.49 -0.84
N LEU A 138 -18.49 1.88 -0.41
CA LEU A 138 -18.83 2.05 1.01
C LEU A 138 -17.96 3.08 1.75
N LYS A 139 -17.27 3.98 1.02
CA LYS A 139 -16.29 4.93 1.55
C LYS A 139 -15.21 4.23 2.39
N ASN A 140 -14.80 3.05 1.95
CA ASN A 140 -13.87 2.20 2.67
C ASN A 140 -12.54 2.10 1.91
N SER A 141 -11.51 2.81 2.39
CA SER A 141 -10.17 2.76 1.77
C SER A 141 -9.50 1.38 1.81
N SER A 142 -10.05 0.47 2.63
CA SER A 142 -9.63 -0.92 2.77
C SER A 142 -10.52 -1.89 1.99
N TYR A 143 -11.40 -1.39 1.12
CA TYR A 143 -12.18 -2.20 0.19
C TYR A 143 -11.25 -2.81 -0.87
N GLY A 144 -11.28 -4.13 -0.97
CA GLY A 144 -10.47 -4.96 -1.82
C GLY A 144 -11.22 -5.44 -3.05
N SER A 145 -10.53 -5.43 -4.18
CA SER A 145 -11.03 -6.00 -5.44
C SER A 145 -9.86 -6.42 -6.32
N LEU A 146 -10.17 -7.08 -7.44
CA LEU A 146 -9.17 -7.52 -8.41
C LEU A 146 -8.52 -6.32 -9.11
N LEU A 147 -7.20 -6.40 -9.21
CA LEU A 147 -6.31 -5.56 -9.99
C LEU A 147 -5.37 -6.52 -10.75
N TRP A 148 -5.58 -6.71 -12.05
CA TRP A 148 -4.78 -7.61 -12.89
C TRP A 148 -4.54 -9.01 -12.29
N GLY A 149 -5.61 -9.65 -11.83
CA GLY A 149 -5.58 -11.03 -11.31
C GLY A 149 -5.14 -11.19 -9.85
N LYS A 150 -4.74 -10.11 -9.18
CA LYS A 150 -4.42 -10.10 -7.74
C LYS A 150 -5.32 -9.12 -6.98
N PHE A 151 -5.45 -9.30 -5.68
CA PHE A 151 -6.23 -8.42 -4.82
C PHE A 151 -5.42 -7.20 -4.37
N ALA A 152 -6.04 -6.03 -4.42
CA ALA A 152 -5.52 -4.80 -3.84
C ALA A 152 -6.65 -4.08 -3.08
N SER A 153 -6.33 -3.49 -1.93
CA SER A 153 -7.22 -2.51 -1.31
C SER A 153 -7.28 -1.24 -2.16
N ALA A 154 -8.29 -0.39 -1.94
CA ALA A 154 -8.38 0.89 -2.64
C ALA A 154 -7.17 1.79 -2.37
N LYS A 155 -6.61 1.72 -1.16
CA LYS A 155 -5.34 2.40 -0.82
C LYS A 155 -4.18 1.85 -1.65
N ASP A 156 -4.03 0.54 -1.72
CA ASP A 156 -2.99 -0.10 -2.54
C ASP A 156 -3.16 0.19 -4.03
N ALA A 157 -4.38 0.18 -4.55
CA ALA A 157 -4.66 0.49 -5.94
C ALA A 157 -4.19 1.93 -6.29
N GLY A 158 -4.42 2.90 -5.40
CA GLY A 158 -3.88 4.26 -5.54
C GLY A 158 -2.35 4.31 -5.52
N ASN A 159 -1.72 3.55 -4.62
CA ASN A 159 -0.25 3.47 -4.53
C ASN A 159 0.35 2.82 -5.78
N ILE A 160 -0.28 1.75 -6.27
CA ILE A 160 0.12 1.04 -7.49
C ILE A 160 -0.01 1.96 -8.71
N ALA A 161 -1.12 2.70 -8.83
CA ALA A 161 -1.30 3.69 -9.90
C ALA A 161 -0.19 4.76 -9.86
N ALA A 162 0.14 5.28 -8.67
CA ALA A 162 1.23 6.23 -8.48
C ALA A 162 2.58 5.65 -8.94
N GLY A 163 2.84 4.38 -8.64
CA GLY A 163 4.03 3.66 -9.09
C GLY A 163 4.13 3.54 -10.62
N ILE A 164 3.03 3.18 -11.28
CA ILE A 164 2.99 3.05 -12.74
C ILE A 164 3.19 4.41 -13.42
N VAL A 165 2.53 5.46 -12.94
CA VAL A 165 2.71 6.82 -13.46
C VAL A 165 4.15 7.30 -13.25
N ALA A 166 4.75 7.01 -12.09
CA ALA A 166 6.12 7.37 -11.81
C ALA A 166 7.12 6.69 -12.75
N GLU A 167 6.92 5.39 -13.02
CA GLU A 167 7.74 4.61 -13.96
C GLU A 167 7.57 5.06 -15.40
N SER A 168 6.36 5.44 -15.80
CA SER A 168 6.05 5.88 -17.17
C SER A 168 6.48 7.33 -17.46
N SER A 169 6.92 8.06 -16.43
CA SER A 169 7.32 9.46 -16.59
C SER A 169 8.75 9.59 -17.13
N ASN A 170 8.99 10.63 -17.92
CA ASN A 170 10.35 11.03 -18.32
C ASN A 170 11.15 11.69 -17.18
N PHE A 171 10.56 11.82 -15.98
CA PHE A 171 11.22 12.40 -14.83
C PHE A 171 11.90 11.30 -14.02
N PRO A 172 13.12 11.51 -13.47
CA PRO A 172 13.76 10.51 -12.65
C PRO A 172 12.84 10.08 -11.50
N THR A 173 12.59 8.78 -11.38
CA THR A 173 11.67 8.21 -10.39
C THR A 173 11.97 8.67 -8.97
N ILE A 174 13.26 8.88 -8.64
CA ILE A 174 13.71 9.39 -7.35
C ILE A 174 13.22 10.82 -7.05
N GLY A 175 13.03 11.65 -8.07
CA GLY A 175 12.44 12.98 -7.93
C GLY A 175 10.94 12.95 -7.70
N ILE A 176 10.25 11.93 -8.23
CA ILE A 176 8.83 11.70 -7.96
C ILE A 176 8.63 11.13 -6.55
N ASP A 177 9.47 10.16 -6.15
CA ASP A 177 9.48 9.61 -4.80
C ASP A 177 9.77 10.71 -3.75
N TYR A 178 10.67 11.64 -4.08
CA TYR A 178 10.88 12.85 -3.28
C TYR A 178 9.60 13.70 -3.17
N GLY A 179 8.91 13.95 -4.29
CA GLY A 179 7.65 14.70 -4.31
C GLY A 179 6.55 14.07 -3.45
N PHE A 180 6.39 12.75 -3.52
CA PHE A 180 5.48 12.00 -2.64
C PHE A 180 5.88 12.15 -1.16
N GLY A 181 7.16 11.90 -0.86
CA GLY A 181 7.68 12.04 0.50
C GLY A 181 7.51 13.44 1.10
N VAL A 182 7.71 14.49 0.32
CA VAL A 182 7.47 15.88 0.74
C VAL A 182 5.99 16.11 1.02
N TYR A 183 5.09 15.63 0.16
CA TYR A 183 3.65 15.79 0.33
C TYR A 183 3.15 15.08 1.60
N ASN A 184 3.63 13.86 1.86
CA ASN A 184 3.28 13.12 3.07
C ASN A 184 3.86 13.78 4.34
N GLN A 185 5.15 14.18 4.33
CA GLN A 185 5.76 14.91 5.46
C GLN A 185 5.08 16.25 5.76
N ALA A 186 4.46 16.86 4.74
CA ALA A 186 3.65 18.05 4.87
C ALA A 186 2.21 17.78 5.35
N GLY A 187 1.87 16.54 5.72
CA GLY A 187 0.54 16.16 6.18
C GLY A 187 -0.52 16.21 5.09
N ASN A 188 -0.14 15.88 3.85
CA ASN A 188 -0.99 15.96 2.65
C ASN A 188 -1.49 17.39 2.34
N ASN A 189 -0.71 18.40 2.73
CA ASN A 189 -1.02 19.81 2.44
C ASN A 189 -0.12 20.35 1.32
N GLU A 190 -0.73 20.73 0.19
CA GLU A 190 -0.01 21.19 -1.01
C GLU A 190 0.87 22.42 -0.74
N LYS A 191 0.38 23.42 0.00
CA LYS A 191 1.14 24.65 0.29
C LYS A 191 2.34 24.38 1.18
N ALA A 192 2.16 23.53 2.18
CA ALA A 192 3.25 23.11 3.06
C ALA A 192 4.28 22.23 2.30
N ALA A 193 3.82 21.38 1.39
CA ALA A 193 4.68 20.57 0.53
C ALA A 193 5.55 21.45 -0.39
N VAL A 194 4.95 22.45 -1.06
CA VAL A 194 5.70 23.40 -1.90
C VAL A 194 6.73 24.18 -1.07
N PHE A 195 6.35 24.67 0.11
CA PHE A 195 7.28 25.38 0.98
C PHE A 195 8.45 24.49 1.44
N MET A 196 8.18 23.22 1.76
CA MET A 196 9.19 22.25 2.13
C MET A 196 10.13 21.95 0.95
N GLY A 197 9.61 21.80 -0.27
CA GLY A 197 10.41 21.66 -1.49
C GLY A 197 11.34 22.85 -1.75
N ILE A 198 10.82 24.08 -1.61
CA ILE A 198 11.63 25.31 -1.75
C ILE A 198 12.75 25.36 -0.70
N ARG A 199 12.44 25.03 0.57
CA ARG A 199 13.43 24.97 1.65
C ARG A 199 14.54 23.96 1.36
N ASP A 200 14.18 22.78 0.86
CA ASP A 200 15.14 21.72 0.57
C ASP A 200 16.02 22.07 -0.66
N ILE A 201 15.47 22.76 -1.68
CA ILE A 201 16.26 23.34 -2.78
C ILE A 201 17.24 24.39 -2.25
N PHE A 202 16.78 25.32 -1.42
CA PHE A 202 17.65 26.34 -0.81
C PHE A 202 18.77 25.71 0.03
N THR A 203 18.45 24.66 0.78
CA THR A 203 19.43 23.88 1.56
C THR A 203 20.43 23.19 0.65
N THR A 204 19.99 22.66 -0.50
CA THR A 204 20.88 22.06 -1.51
C THR A 204 21.83 23.08 -2.13
N ILE A 205 21.40 24.32 -2.33
CA ILE A 205 22.26 25.39 -2.86
C ILE A 205 23.28 25.83 -1.79
N MET A 206 22.85 26.00 -0.54
CA MET A 206 23.71 26.48 0.55
C MET A 206 24.67 25.42 1.08
N THR A 207 24.22 24.16 1.16
CA THR A 207 24.97 23.01 1.66
C THR A 207 24.67 21.77 0.81
N PRO A 208 25.32 21.62 -0.35
CA PRO A 208 25.01 20.57 -1.33
C PRO A 208 24.98 19.14 -0.78
N GLN A 209 25.91 18.80 0.11
CA GLN A 209 25.96 17.48 0.76
C GLN A 209 24.75 17.24 1.67
N ALA A 210 24.36 18.26 2.44
CA ALA A 210 23.20 18.17 3.34
C ALA A 210 21.88 18.15 2.55
N GLY A 211 21.78 18.95 1.48
CA GLY A 211 20.62 18.95 0.59
C GLY A 211 20.45 17.63 -0.17
N LEU A 212 21.54 17.04 -0.69
CA LEU A 212 21.48 15.71 -1.30
C LEU A 212 21.06 14.65 -0.29
N PHE A 213 21.61 14.68 0.93
CA PHE A 213 21.20 13.75 1.99
C PHE A 213 19.72 13.91 2.35
N GLN A 214 19.23 15.15 2.48
CA GLN A 214 17.83 15.45 2.78
C GLN A 214 16.89 15.00 1.65
N PHE A 215 17.28 15.25 0.40
CA PHE A 215 16.56 14.78 -0.80
C PHE A 215 16.42 13.26 -0.80
N LEU A 216 17.55 12.54 -0.65
CA LEU A 216 17.53 11.08 -0.61
C LEU A 216 16.72 10.56 0.59
N ARG A 217 16.87 11.19 1.76
CA ARG A 217 16.08 10.83 2.96
C ARG A 217 14.59 10.98 2.69
N THR A 218 14.14 12.11 2.15
CA THR A 218 12.72 12.34 1.87
C THR A 218 12.20 11.42 0.78
N ALA A 219 12.97 11.16 -0.28
CA ALA A 219 12.61 10.21 -1.32
C ALA A 219 12.47 8.77 -0.80
N PHE A 220 13.35 8.33 0.11
CA PHE A 220 13.34 6.95 0.58
C PHE A 220 12.50 6.71 1.84
N THR A 221 12.30 7.74 2.68
CA THR A 221 11.67 7.60 4.00
C THR A 221 10.53 8.58 4.25
N GLY A 222 10.14 9.41 3.27
CA GLY A 222 9.00 10.31 3.40
C GLY A 222 7.64 9.61 3.27
N GLU A 223 7.61 8.45 2.62
CA GLU A 223 6.43 7.60 2.51
C GLU A 223 6.41 6.49 3.57
N ASP A 224 5.21 6.17 4.07
CA ASP A 224 5.01 5.03 4.95
C ASP A 224 5.40 3.72 4.25
N LYS A 225 5.90 2.73 5.02
CA LYS A 225 6.46 1.51 4.44
C LYS A 225 5.48 0.82 3.48
N LEU A 226 4.22 0.69 3.88
CA LEU A 226 3.20 0.01 3.09
C LEU A 226 2.80 0.79 1.84
N THR A 227 2.79 2.14 1.92
CA THR A 227 2.58 2.99 0.75
C THR A 227 3.67 2.77 -0.29
N ARG A 228 4.93 2.77 0.17
CA ARG A 228 6.08 2.51 -0.69
C ARG A 228 6.05 1.11 -1.31
N ASP A 229 5.58 0.10 -0.58
CA ASP A 229 5.46 -1.27 -1.11
C ASP A 229 4.44 -1.31 -2.28
N GLY A 230 3.31 -0.62 -2.17
CA GLY A 230 2.35 -0.45 -3.27
C GLY A 230 2.93 0.30 -4.47
N ILE A 231 3.63 1.41 -4.24
CA ILE A 231 4.32 2.18 -5.30
C ILE A 231 5.35 1.28 -6.02
N ASN A 232 6.15 0.54 -5.27
CA ASN A 232 7.17 -0.36 -5.82
C ASN A 232 6.57 -1.56 -6.56
N ALA A 233 5.41 -2.05 -6.13
CA ALA A 233 4.66 -3.04 -6.89
C ALA A 233 4.26 -2.45 -8.25
N GLY A 234 3.66 -1.26 -8.27
CA GLY A 234 3.26 -0.57 -9.50
C GLY A 234 4.38 -0.37 -10.52
N LYS A 235 5.56 0.08 -10.07
CA LYS A 235 6.75 0.26 -10.94
C LYS A 235 7.21 -1.01 -11.66
N LYS A 236 6.75 -2.20 -11.24
CA LYS A 236 7.17 -3.50 -11.79
C LYS A 236 6.10 -4.19 -12.64
N ILE A 237 4.87 -3.67 -12.69
CA ILE A 237 3.73 -4.39 -13.29
C ILE A 237 3.88 -4.58 -14.81
N PHE A 238 4.48 -3.62 -15.49
CA PHE A 238 4.65 -3.63 -16.96
C PHE A 238 6.12 -3.72 -17.40
N ARG A 239 7.00 -4.19 -16.51
CA ARG A 239 8.41 -4.46 -16.81
C ARG A 239 8.64 -5.92 -17.18
#